data_AF-A0A0F2JET9-F1
#
_entry.id   AF-A0A0F2JET9-F1
#
_cell.length_a   1.000
_cell.length_b   1.000
_cell.length_c   1.000
_cell.angle_alpha   90.00
_cell.angle_beta   90.00
_cell.angle_gamma   90.00
#
_symmetry.space_group_name_H-M   'P 1'
#
loop_
_entity.id
_entity.type
_entity.pdbx_description
1 polymer ?
#
loop_
_entity_poly.entity_id
_entity_poly.type
_entity_poly.pdbx_seq_one_letter_code
_entity_poly.pdbx_strand_id
1 'polypeptide(L)'
;MARFRFRLDASLQLAKQVLESAQREYALELQRWQACVMACMGQQACYNEAQEGQREAGRHRPEELKLCQQFAVLQLRRLHHYEAERREQEIVMETARRGLFEAHREVEKYERLKEKQATAFRVAELQKEQKVLDETGQILHWLGKKSVK
;
A
#
# COMPACT_ATOMS: atom_id res chain seq x y z
N MET A 1 -4.32 26.15 -26.59
CA MET A 1 -3.27 25.54 -25.75
C MET A 1 -3.79 24.68 -24.57
N ALA A 2 -5.08 24.34 -24.47
CA ALA A 2 -5.65 23.60 -23.32
C ALA A 2 -5.31 22.09 -23.25
N ARG A 3 -4.86 21.46 -24.34
CA ARG A 3 -4.73 19.99 -24.43
C ARG A 3 -3.60 19.37 -23.60
N PHE A 4 -2.60 20.15 -23.16
CA PHE A 4 -1.44 19.61 -22.43
C PHE A 4 -1.60 19.55 -20.90
N ARG A 5 -2.56 20.29 -20.31
CA ARG A 5 -2.84 20.23 -18.85
C ARG A 5 -3.42 18.87 -18.43
N PHE A 6 -4.23 18.24 -19.28
CA PHE A 6 -5.02 17.06 -18.92
C PHE A 6 -4.25 15.73 -18.88
N ARG A 7 -3.05 15.65 -19.47
CA ARG A 7 -2.36 14.35 -19.62
C ARG A 7 -1.88 13.77 -18.29
N LEU A 8 -1.28 14.59 -17.42
CA LEU A 8 -0.79 14.11 -16.12
C LEU A 8 -1.90 14.00 -15.08
N ASP A 9 -2.96 14.81 -15.19
CA ASP A 9 -4.10 14.73 -14.27
C ASP A 9 -4.84 13.39 -14.39
N ALA A 10 -5.08 12.91 -15.61
CA ALA A 10 -5.69 11.61 -15.83
C ALA A 10 -4.83 10.47 -15.27
N SER A 11 -3.52 10.48 -15.54
CA SER A 11 -2.58 9.48 -15.00
C SER A 11 -2.49 9.52 -13.48
N LEU A 12 -2.50 10.71 -12.88
CA LEU A 12 -2.51 10.88 -11.43
C LEU A 12 -3.79 10.36 -10.80
N GLN A 13 -4.96 10.62 -11.41
CA GLN A 13 -6.23 10.09 -10.94
C GLN A 13 -6.24 8.55 -10.98
N LEU A 14 -5.76 7.95 -12.07
CA LEU A 14 -5.63 6.50 -12.17
C LEU A 14 -4.69 5.94 -11.10
N ALA A 15 -3.53 6.56 -10.89
CA ALA A 15 -2.60 6.15 -9.83
C ALA A 15 -3.22 6.23 -8.43
N LYS A 16 -4.03 7.26 -8.15
CA LYS A 16 -4.76 7.40 -6.89
C LYS A 16 -5.83 6.31 -6.72
N GLN A 17 -6.56 5.95 -7.78
CA GLN A 17 -7.51 4.84 -7.73
C GLN A 17 -6.82 3.50 -7.45
N VAL A 18 -5.67 3.25 -8.09
CA VAL A 18 -4.85 2.05 -7.83
C VAL A 18 -4.32 2.04 -6.40
N LEU A 19 -3.92 3.19 -5.86
CA LEU A 19 -3.52 3.31 -4.46
C LEU A 19 -4.67 2.97 -3.52
N GLU A 20 -5.87 3.51 -3.76
CA GLU A 20 -7.06 3.22 -2.95
C GLU A 20 -7.43 1.73 -3.00
N SER A 21 -7.34 1.08 -4.17
CA SER A 21 -7.60 -0.36 -4.27
C SER A 21 -6.55 -1.16 -3.51
N ALA A 22 -5.27 -0.83 -3.65
CA ALA A 22 -4.17 -1.50 -2.95
C ALA A 22 -4.29 -1.33 -1.41
N GLN A 23 -4.74 -0.17 -0.94
CA GLN A 23 -5.00 0.06 0.49
C GLN A 23 -6.12 -0.84 1.03
N ARG A 24 -7.21 -0.99 0.26
CA ARG A 24 -8.32 -1.87 0.63
C ARG A 24 -7.89 -3.33 0.64
N GLU A 25 -7.17 -3.77 -0.39
CA GLU A 25 -6.62 -5.12 -0.48
C GLU A 25 -5.70 -5.42 0.71
N TYR A 26 -4.74 -4.55 0.99
CA TYR A 26 -3.84 -4.72 2.13
C TYR A 26 -4.60 -4.78 3.47
N ALA A 27 -5.61 -3.92 3.66
CA ALA A 27 -6.43 -3.95 4.87
C ALA A 27 -7.19 -5.29 5.04
N LEU A 28 -7.74 -5.85 3.95
CA LEU A 28 -8.41 -7.15 3.96
C LEU A 28 -7.42 -8.28 4.27
N GLU A 29 -6.25 -8.29 3.64
CA GLU A 29 -5.24 -9.34 3.89
C GLU A 29 -4.66 -9.25 5.30
N LEU A 30 -4.54 -8.04 5.87
CA LEU A 30 -4.14 -7.84 7.26
C LEU A 30 -5.18 -8.42 8.23
N GLN A 31 -6.47 -8.20 7.99
CA GLN A 31 -7.54 -8.78 8.81
C GLN A 31 -7.53 -10.31 8.74
N ARG A 32 -7.35 -10.88 7.55
CA ARG A 32 -7.23 -12.33 7.37
C ARG A 32 -6.02 -12.90 8.10
N TRP A 33 -4.86 -12.25 7.99
CA TRP A 33 -3.67 -12.67 8.72
C TRP A 33 -3.88 -12.63 10.24
N GLN A 34 -4.51 -11.57 10.77
CA GLN A 34 -4.87 -11.49 12.18
C GLN A 34 -5.80 -12.64 12.62
N ALA A 35 -6.78 -12.99 11.79
CA ALA A 35 -7.65 -14.14 12.05
C ALA A 35 -6.86 -15.46 12.11
N CYS A 36 -5.92 -15.69 11.18
CA CYS A 36 -5.04 -16.86 11.21
C CYS A 36 -4.16 -16.90 12.47
N VAL A 37 -3.63 -15.75 12.90
CA VAL A 37 -2.85 -15.65 14.16
C VAL A 37 -3.70 -16.03 15.36
N MET A 38 -4.93 -15.50 15.45
CA MET A 38 -5.84 -15.82 16.55
C MET A 38 -6.25 -17.30 16.55
N ALA A 39 -6.50 -17.89 15.37
CA ALA A 39 -6.79 -19.31 15.23
C ALA A 39 -5.60 -20.19 15.69
N CYS A 40 -4.38 -19.84 15.29
CA CYS A 40 -3.17 -20.52 15.76
C CYS A 40 -3.02 -20.44 17.28
N MET A 41 -3.22 -19.27 17.87
CA MET A 41 -3.14 -19.08 19.33
C MET A 41 -4.20 -19.90 20.06
N GLY A 42 -5.44 -19.92 19.57
CA GLY A 42 -6.51 -20.75 20.13
C GLY A 42 -6.19 -22.24 20.05
N GLN A 43 -5.71 -22.71 18.90
CA GLN A 43 -5.34 -24.10 18.72
C GLN A 43 -4.11 -24.50 19.57
N GLN A 44 -3.15 -23.59 19.75
CA GLN A 44 -2.01 -23.81 20.65
C GLN A 44 -2.47 -24.02 22.08
N ALA A 45 -3.45 -23.25 22.56
CA ALA A 45 -4.03 -23.44 23.88
C ALA A 45 -4.70 -24.83 24.00
N CYS A 46 -5.52 -25.23 23.03
CA CYS A 46 -6.13 -26.57 23.01
C CYS A 46 -5.08 -27.70 22.97
N TYR A 47 -3.96 -27.52 22.26
CA TYR A 47 -2.87 -28.49 22.27
C TYR A 47 -2.18 -28.58 23.63
N ASN A 48 -1.93 -27.44 24.28
CA ASN A 48 -1.34 -27.41 25.61
C ASN A 48 -2.25 -28.12 26.65
N GLU A 49 -3.57 -27.90 26.57
CA GLU A 49 -4.55 -28.61 27.40
C GLU A 49 -4.54 -30.11 27.13
N ALA A 50 -4.47 -30.53 25.86
CA ALA A 50 -4.37 -31.93 25.49
C ALA A 50 -3.10 -32.61 26.02
N GLN A 51 -1.97 -31.89 26.00
CA GLN A 51 -0.72 -32.37 26.59
C GLN A 51 -0.83 -32.54 28.11
N GLU A 52 -1.47 -31.60 28.80
CA GLU A 52 -1.65 -31.70 30.24
C GLU A 52 -2.58 -32.86 30.60
N GLY A 53 -3.69 -33.04 29.87
CA GLY A 53 -4.58 -34.20 30.03
C GLY A 53 -3.85 -35.53 29.81
N GLN A 54 -2.94 -35.60 28.83
CA GLN A 54 -2.08 -36.78 28.64
C GLN A 54 -1.17 -37.04 29.85
N ARG A 55 -0.56 -36.00 30.42
CA ARG A 55 0.31 -36.14 31.61
C ARG A 55 -0.49 -36.60 32.82
N GLU A 56 -1.69 -36.05 33.01
CA GLU A 56 -2.58 -36.40 34.12
C GLU A 56 -3.06 -37.86 34.01
N ALA A 57 -3.51 -38.29 32.83
CA ALA A 57 -3.91 -39.68 32.58
C ALA A 57 -2.75 -40.65 32.85
N GLY A 58 -1.52 -40.30 32.45
CA GLY A 58 -0.33 -41.11 32.71
C GLY A 58 -0.01 -41.27 34.20
N ARG A 59 -0.45 -40.35 35.07
CA ARG A 59 -0.23 -40.41 36.53
C ARG A 59 -1.37 -41.08 37.28
N HIS A 60 -2.62 -40.84 36.87
CA HIS A 60 -3.79 -41.13 37.68
C HIS A 60 -4.80 -42.08 37.02
N ARG A 61 -4.81 -42.17 35.69
CA ARG A 61 -5.84 -42.89 34.90
C ARG A 61 -5.21 -43.58 33.67
N PRO A 62 -4.35 -44.59 33.88
CA PRO A 62 -3.57 -45.21 32.80
C PRO A 62 -4.45 -45.86 31.72
N GLU A 63 -5.65 -46.31 32.08
CA GLU A 63 -6.66 -46.83 31.14
C GLU A 63 -7.12 -45.78 30.11
N GLU A 64 -7.12 -44.49 30.46
CA GLU A 64 -7.49 -43.38 29.57
C GLU A 64 -6.30 -42.84 28.75
N LEU A 65 -5.06 -43.19 29.11
CA LEU A 65 -3.84 -42.62 28.55
C LEU A 65 -3.78 -42.73 27.01
N LYS A 66 -4.17 -43.88 26.46
CA LYS A 66 -4.15 -44.12 25.01
C LYS A 66 -5.08 -43.14 24.28
N LEU A 67 -6.25 -42.84 24.85
CA LEU A 67 -7.20 -41.89 24.29
C LEU A 67 -6.63 -40.46 24.34
N CYS A 68 -6.07 -40.05 25.47
CA CYS A 68 -5.45 -38.73 25.64
C CYS A 68 -4.28 -38.53 24.66
N GLN A 69 -3.44 -39.55 24.45
CA GLN A 69 -2.34 -39.51 23.48
C GLN A 69 -2.85 -39.32 22.05
N GLN A 70 -3.89 -40.06 21.65
CA GLN A 70 -4.49 -39.91 20.32
C GLN A 70 -5.08 -38.50 20.12
N PHE A 71 -5.73 -37.96 21.15
CA PHE A 71 -6.25 -36.62 21.13
C PHE A 71 -5.15 -35.56 21.02
N ALA A 72 -4.07 -35.67 21.80
CA ALA A 72 -2.93 -34.75 21.72
C ALA A 72 -2.27 -34.75 20.33
N VAL A 73 -2.11 -35.92 19.71
CA VAL A 73 -1.60 -36.03 18.33
C VAL A 73 -2.54 -35.35 17.33
N LEU A 74 -3.85 -35.49 17.52
CA LEU A 74 -4.84 -34.83 16.66
C LEU A 74 -4.79 -33.30 16.81
N GLN A 75 -4.64 -32.78 18.04
CA GLN A 75 -4.49 -31.35 18.27
C GLN A 75 -3.17 -30.80 17.71
N LEU A 76 -2.07 -31.56 17.77
CA LEU A 76 -0.81 -31.20 17.15
C LEU A 76 -0.92 -31.09 15.62
N ARG A 77 -1.61 -32.05 14.98
CA ARG A 77 -1.84 -32.00 13.53
C ARG A 77 -2.65 -30.77 13.12
N ARG A 78 -3.69 -30.42 13.88
CA ARG A 78 -4.48 -29.20 13.67
C ARG A 78 -3.65 -27.94 13.87
N LEU A 79 -2.80 -27.91 14.89
CA LEU A 79 -1.88 -26.81 15.13
C LEU A 79 -0.96 -26.59 13.91
N HIS A 80 -0.32 -27.65 13.41
CA HIS A 80 0.52 -27.55 12.21
C HIS A 80 -0.25 -27.10 10.97
N HIS A 81 -1.51 -27.50 10.83
CA HIS A 81 -2.36 -27.01 9.75
C HIS A 81 -2.59 -25.50 9.83
N TYR A 82 -3.00 -24.98 11.00
CA TYR A 82 -3.17 -23.53 11.18
C TYR A 82 -1.84 -22.77 11.06
N GLU A 83 -0.73 -23.33 11.54
CA GLU A 83 0.60 -22.73 11.36
C GLU A 83 0.98 -22.61 9.88
N ALA A 84 0.65 -23.61 9.07
CA ALA A 84 0.85 -23.56 7.63
C ALA A 84 -0.03 -22.49 6.98
N GLU A 85 -1.32 -22.45 7.28
CA GLU A 85 -2.25 -21.42 6.79
C GLU A 85 -1.78 -20.01 7.16
N ARG A 86 -1.31 -19.80 8.40
CA ARG A 86 -0.77 -18.51 8.84
C ARG A 86 0.46 -18.10 8.01
N ARG A 87 1.38 -19.03 7.75
CA ARG A 87 2.58 -18.75 6.93
C ARG A 87 2.21 -18.43 5.49
N GLU A 88 1.27 -19.16 4.91
CA GLU A 88 0.77 -18.88 3.55
C GLU A 88 0.13 -17.49 3.49
N GLN A 89 -0.73 -17.16 4.46
CA GLN A 89 -1.39 -15.86 4.54
C GLN A 89 -0.40 -14.71 4.78
N GLU A 90 0.68 -14.94 5.53
CA GLU A 90 1.76 -13.98 5.72
C GLU A 90 2.45 -13.61 4.40
N ILE A 91 2.67 -14.59 3.51
CA ILE A 91 3.23 -14.36 2.17
C ILE A 91 2.28 -13.52 1.30
N VAL A 92 0.97 -13.82 1.38
CA VAL A 92 -0.06 -13.04 0.67
C VAL A 92 -0.08 -11.60 1.17
N MET A 93 -0.10 -11.40 2.49
CA MET A 93 -0.09 -10.08 3.10
C MET A 93 1.16 -9.28 2.74
N GLU A 94 2.36 -9.89 2.76
CA GLU A 94 3.60 -9.21 2.34
C GLU A 94 3.59 -8.86 0.84
N THR A 95 2.91 -9.65 0.02
CA THR A 95 2.73 -9.32 -1.40
C THR A 95 1.79 -8.14 -1.59
N ALA A 96 0.66 -8.10 -0.88
CA ALA A 96 -0.23 -6.94 -0.86
C ALA A 96 0.48 -5.68 -0.35
N ARG A 97 1.32 -5.83 0.68
CA ARG A 97 2.12 -4.73 1.25
C ARG A 97 3.09 -4.15 0.22
N ARG A 98 3.78 -4.99 -0.54
CA ARG A 98 4.66 -4.54 -1.63
C ARG A 98 3.88 -3.79 -2.71
N GLY A 99 2.73 -4.32 -3.13
CA GLY A 99 1.84 -3.63 -4.09
C GLY A 99 1.39 -2.26 -3.61
N LEU A 100 1.07 -2.13 -2.32
CA LEU A 100 0.72 -0.84 -1.70
C LEU A 100 1.89 0.16 -1.76
N PHE A 101 3.11 -0.27 -1.46
CA PHE A 101 4.29 0.61 -1.56
C PHE A 101 4.57 1.07 -2.99
N GLU A 102 4.42 0.16 -3.97
CA GLU A 102 4.57 0.50 -5.38
C GLU A 102 3.52 1.51 -5.85
N ALA A 103 2.26 1.33 -5.43
CA ALA A 103 1.18 2.26 -5.74
C ALA A 103 1.43 3.66 -5.14
N HIS A 104 1.90 3.72 -3.88
CA HIS A 104 2.31 4.98 -3.24
C HIS A 104 3.42 5.69 -4.04
N ARG A 105 4.45 4.93 -4.44
CA ARG A 105 5.57 5.47 -5.21
C ARG A 105 5.13 6.03 -6.56
N GLU A 106 4.21 5.37 -7.25
CA GLU A 106 3.69 5.87 -8.53
C GLU A 106 2.85 7.14 -8.35
N VAL A 107 2.02 7.24 -7.30
CA VAL A 107 1.31 8.49 -6.98
C VAL A 107 2.30 9.65 -6.75
N GLU A 108 3.30 9.47 -5.89
CA GLU A 108 4.31 10.50 -5.61
C GLU A 108 5.04 10.94 -6.88
N LYS A 109 5.38 9.99 -7.76
CA LYS A 109 6.03 10.27 -9.04
C LYS A 109 5.16 11.16 -9.93
N TYR A 110 3.86 10.87 -10.07
CA TYR A 110 2.96 11.70 -10.86
C TYR A 110 2.71 13.07 -10.23
N GLU A 111 2.65 13.18 -8.90
CA GLU A 111 2.55 14.47 -8.21
C GLU A 111 3.78 15.34 -8.49
N ARG A 112 4.99 14.79 -8.35
CA ARG A 112 6.25 15.50 -8.68
C ARG A 112 6.32 15.90 -10.15
N LEU A 113 5.86 15.06 -11.07
CA LEU A 113 5.83 15.40 -12.50
C LEU A 113 4.85 16.54 -12.79
N LYS A 114 3.67 16.53 -12.14
CA LYS A 114 2.68 17.59 -12.25
C LYS A 114 3.22 18.93 -11.75
N GLU A 115 3.92 18.94 -10.61
CA GLU A 115 4.58 20.14 -10.08
C GLU A 115 5.63 20.68 -11.03
N LYS A 116 6.51 19.81 -11.57
CA LYS A 116 7.52 20.20 -12.57
C LYS A 116 6.89 20.77 -13.84
N GLN A 117 5.76 20.22 -14.28
CA GLN A 117 5.03 20.74 -15.44
C GLN A 117 4.44 22.13 -15.14
N ALA A 118 3.87 22.32 -13.93
CA ALA A 118 3.30 23.59 -13.52
C ALA A 118 4.35 24.70 -13.43
N THR A 119 5.53 24.40 -12.88
CA THR A 119 6.64 25.37 -12.80
C THR A 119 7.18 25.73 -14.19
N ALA A 120 7.40 24.74 -15.06
CA ALA A 120 7.83 24.98 -16.44
C ALA A 120 6.83 25.84 -17.21
N PHE A 121 5.53 25.57 -17.04
CA PHE A 121 4.47 26.38 -17.64
C PHE A 121 4.50 27.82 -17.14
N ARG A 122 4.63 28.03 -15.82
CA ARG A 122 4.70 29.38 -15.24
C ARG A 122 5.90 30.17 -15.76
N VAL A 123 7.08 29.55 -15.88
CA VAL A 123 8.27 30.18 -16.45
C VAL A 123 8.04 30.57 -17.90
N ALA A 124 7.44 29.70 -18.71
CA ALA A 124 7.14 30.00 -20.10
C ALA A 124 6.14 31.15 -20.28
N GLU A 125 5.12 31.24 -19.42
CA GLU A 125 4.18 32.36 -19.44
C GLU A 125 4.86 33.68 -19.05
N LEU A 126 5.69 33.69 -17.99
CA LEU A 126 6.47 34.88 -17.60
C LEU A 126 7.42 35.35 -18.72
N GLN A 127 8.05 34.42 -19.44
CA GLN A 127 8.90 34.75 -20.59
C GLN A 127 8.11 35.37 -21.74
N LYS A 128 6.89 34.91 -21.99
CA LYS A 128 6.01 35.53 -23.00
C LYS A 128 5.61 36.94 -22.58
N GLU A 129 5.21 37.12 -21.32
CA GLU A 129 4.86 38.44 -20.78
C GLU A 129 6.04 39.42 -20.88
N GLN A 130 7.23 39.00 -20.48
CA GLN A 130 8.44 39.81 -20.60
C GLN A 130 8.71 40.21 -22.05
N LYS A 131 8.60 39.26 -22.99
CA LYS A 131 8.81 39.53 -24.41
C LYS A 131 7.82 40.59 -24.94
N VAL A 132 6.55 40.52 -24.54
CA VAL A 132 5.53 41.51 -24.93
C VAL A 132 5.86 42.89 -24.36
N LEU A 133 6.33 42.95 -23.10
CA LEU A 133 6.74 44.21 -22.48
C LEU A 133 7.97 44.82 -23.18
N ASP A 134 8.96 44.00 -23.51
CA ASP A 134 10.17 44.44 -24.22
C ASP A 134 9.83 44.98 -25.62
N GLU A 135 8.99 44.27 -26.38
CA GLU A 135 8.51 44.69 -27.70
C GLU A 135 7.74 46.02 -27.60
N THR A 136 6.84 46.14 -26.62
CA THR A 136 6.05 47.36 -26.40
C THR A 136 6.93 48.54 -25.99
N GLY A 137 7.90 48.30 -25.10
CA GLY A 137 8.86 49.30 -24.66
C GLY A 137 9.72 49.82 -25.80
N GLN A 138 10.17 48.94 -26.70
CA GLN A 138 10.88 49.33 -27.91
C GLN A 138 10.00 50.21 -28.81
N ILE A 139 8.76 49.80 -29.08
CA ILE A 139 7.81 50.57 -29.91
C ILE A 139 7.59 51.97 -29.33
N LEU A 140 7.33 52.08 -28.02
CA LEU A 140 7.12 53.37 -27.34
C LEU A 140 8.35 54.28 -27.44
N HIS A 141 9.55 53.74 -27.20
CA HIS A 141 10.79 54.49 -27.35
C HIS A 141 11.00 54.99 -28.79
N TRP A 142 10.66 54.19 -29.80
CA TRP A 142 10.72 54.60 -31.21
C TRP A 142 9.71 55.69 -31.56
N LEU A 143 8.48 55.62 -31.01
CA LEU A 143 7.45 56.64 -31.21
C LEU A 143 7.81 57.97 -30.52
N GLY A 144 8.32 57.92 -29.28
CA GLY A 144 8.77 59.10 -28.55
C GLY A 144 9.96 59.83 -29.21
N LYS A 145 10.83 59.10 -29.91
CA LYS A 145 11.91 59.69 -30.72
C LYS A 145 11.42 60.40 -31.99
N LYS A 146 10.25 60.02 -32.52
CA LYS A 146 9.65 60.67 -33.70
C LYS A 146 8.92 61.97 -33.36
N SER A 147 8.44 62.15 -32.13
CA SER A 147 7.72 63.35 -31.68
C SER A 147 8.63 64.52 -31.24
N VAL A 148 9.96 64.33 -31.18
CA VAL A 148 10.95 65.36 -30.79
C VAL A 148 11.71 65.90 -32.01
N LYS A 149 11.09 65.86 -33.20
CA LYS A 149 11.58 66.52 -34.41
C LYS A 149 10.56 67.50 -34.95
#